data_AF-A0A838PR53-F1
#
_entry.id   AF-A0A838PR53-F1
#
_cell.length_a   1.000
_cell.length_b   1.000
_cell.length_c   1.000
_cell.angle_alpha   90.00
_cell.angle_beta   90.00
_cell.angle_gamma   90.00
#
_symmetry.space_group_name_H-M   'P 1'
#
loop_
_entity.id
_entity.type
_entity.pdbx_description
1 polymer ?
#
loop_
_entity_poly.entity_id
_entity_poly.type
_entity_poly.pdbx_seq_one_letter_code
_entity_poly.pdbx_strand_id
1 'polypeptide(L)'
;MRRVNEAVREVVSVHTAELKDPRIGFVTVTSVDTSPDLRHARVYVSVLGDETERDLALEGLTSSRGFLQAKLNEELHLKRTPTLTFEYDPSVQQGMRMSELIDEVVSSQDGDR
;
A
#
# COMPACT_ATOMS: atom_id res chain seq x y z
N MET A 1 -12.32 10.64 10.29
CA MET A 1 -11.02 10.38 9.64
C MET A 1 -11.08 10.06 8.15
N ARG A 2 -12.16 9.48 7.59
CA ARG A 2 -12.19 8.95 6.20
C ARG A 2 -11.62 9.87 5.12
N ARG A 3 -11.94 11.17 5.17
CA ARG A 3 -11.45 12.15 4.19
C ARG A 3 -9.94 12.41 4.26
N VAL A 4 -9.35 12.36 5.46
CA VAL A 4 -7.90 12.54 5.66
C VAL A 4 -7.15 11.30 5.20
N ASN A 5 -7.63 10.11 5.58
CA ASN A 5 -7.03 8.85 5.16
C ASN A 5 -7.00 8.73 3.63
N GLU A 6 -8.10 9.09 2.96
CA GLU A 6 -8.17 9.06 1.49
C GLU A 6 -7.20 10.04 0.84
N ALA A 7 -7.15 11.29 1.33
CA ALA A 7 -6.23 12.30 0.81
C ALA A 7 -4.75 11.89 0.99
N VAL A 8 -4.39 11.35 2.15
CA VAL A 8 -3.03 10.84 2.40
C VAL A 8 -2.74 9.64 1.50
N ARG A 9 -3.69 8.71 1.35
CA ARG A 9 -3.56 7.54 0.47
C ARG A 9 -3.30 7.94 -0.98
N GLU A 10 -4.07 8.89 -1.51
CA GLU A 10 -3.93 9.38 -2.89
C GLU A 10 -2.54 9.95 -3.15
N VAL A 11 -2.10 10.89 -2.32
CA VAL A 11 -0.77 11.51 -2.46
C VAL A 11 0.35 10.48 -2.31
N VAL A 12 0.30 9.64 -1.27
CA VAL A 12 1.32 8.60 -1.09
C VAL A 12 1.34 7.63 -2.26
N SER A 13 0.18 7.23 -2.80
CA SER A 13 0.10 6.32 -3.94
C SER A 13 0.73 6.90 -5.20
N VAL A 14 0.48 8.17 -5.50
CA VAL A 14 1.07 8.84 -6.68
C VAL A 14 2.59 8.91 -6.54
N HIS A 15 3.08 9.40 -5.40
CA HIS A 15 4.52 9.58 -5.20
C HIS A 15 5.30 8.29 -4.97
N THR A 16 4.64 7.22 -4.53
CA THR A 16 5.27 5.89 -4.42
C THR A 16 5.63 5.36 -5.81
N ALA A 17 4.80 5.61 -6.83
CA ALA A 17 5.09 5.21 -8.21
C ALA A 17 6.25 6.01 -8.84
N GLU A 18 6.60 7.17 -8.27
CA GLU A 18 7.72 8.00 -8.72
C GLU A 18 9.07 7.59 -8.09
N LEU A 19 9.06 6.70 -7.09
CA LEU A 19 10.27 6.26 -6.40
C LEU A 19 11.15 5.42 -7.34
N LYS A 20 12.43 5.81 -7.43
CA LYS A 20 13.44 5.15 -8.29
C LYS A 20 14.33 4.16 -7.52
N ASP A 21 13.89 3.70 -6.35
CA ASP A 21 14.68 2.77 -5.54
C ASP A 21 14.53 1.35 -6.11
N PRO A 22 15.61 0.67 -6.53
CA PRO A 22 15.53 -0.66 -7.12
C PRO A 22 15.01 -1.74 -6.14
N ARG A 23 15.04 -1.46 -4.83
CA ARG A 23 14.47 -2.35 -3.80
C ARG A 23 12.95 -2.25 -3.72
N ILE A 24 12.39 -1.14 -4.17
CA ILE A 24 10.95 -0.95 -4.26
C ILE A 24 10.51 -1.58 -5.59
N GLY A 25 10.06 -2.83 -5.50
CA GLY A 25 9.47 -3.55 -6.62
C GLY A 25 8.09 -3.01 -6.98
N PHE A 26 7.22 -3.88 -7.50
CA PHE A 26 5.85 -3.49 -7.84
C PHE A 26 4.99 -3.37 -6.57
N VAL A 27 4.93 -2.15 -6.01
CA VAL A 27 4.23 -1.82 -4.77
C VAL A 27 2.98 -1.00 -5.05
N THR A 28 1.88 -1.36 -4.40
CA THR A 28 0.61 -0.62 -4.46
C THR A 28 0.14 -0.25 -3.05
N VAL A 29 -0.29 0.99 -2.85
CA VAL A 29 -0.89 1.43 -1.58
C VAL A 29 -2.35 0.99 -1.51
N THR A 30 -2.71 0.12 -0.57
CA THR A 30 -4.06 -0.41 -0.43
C THR A 30 -4.92 0.48 0.46
N SER A 31 -4.39 0.90 1.61
CA SER A 31 -5.12 1.75 2.55
C SER A 31 -4.18 2.56 3.44
N VAL A 32 -4.72 3.59 4.09
CA VAL A 32 -4.01 4.40 5.07
C VAL A 32 -4.86 4.56 6.31
N ASP A 33 -4.26 4.40 7.49
CA ASP A 33 -4.87 4.71 8.76
C ASP A 33 -4.10 5.81 9.50
N THR A 34 -4.71 7.00 9.56
CA THR A 34 -4.14 8.16 10.21
C THR A 34 -4.68 8.29 11.63
N SER A 35 -3.77 8.41 12.59
CA SER A 35 -4.09 8.68 14.00
C SER A 35 -4.96 9.95 14.18
N PRO A 36 -5.87 9.98 15.18
CA PRO A 36 -6.75 11.12 15.48
C PRO A 36 -6.04 12.48 15.62
N ASP A 37 -4.79 12.45 16.07
CA ASP A 37 -3.95 13.61 16.35
C ASP A 37 -3.00 13.98 15.19
N LEU A 38 -3.08 13.27 14.05
CA LEU A 38 -2.24 13.44 12.87
C LEU A 38 -0.73 13.28 13.12
N ARG A 39 -0.32 12.59 14.20
CA ARG A 39 1.11 12.36 14.48
C ARG A 39 1.67 11.20 13.69
N HIS A 40 0.84 10.19 13.42
CA HIS A 40 1.21 8.97 12.74
C HIS A 40 0.20 8.61 11.66
N ALA A 41 0.68 8.06 10.54
CA ALA A 41 -0.14 7.44 9.52
C ALA A 41 0.47 6.10 9.10
N ARG A 42 -0.29 5.03 9.31
CA ARG A 42 0.07 3.68 8.87
C ARG A 42 -0.38 3.50 7.43
N VAL A 43 0.55 3.20 6.55
CA VAL A 43 0.32 3.00 5.12
C VAL A 43 0.42 1.51 4.85
N TYR A 44 -0.70 0.91 4.47
CA TYR A 44 -0.77 -0.48 4.08
C TYR A 44 -0.45 -0.64 2.60
N VAL A 45 0.46 -1.56 2.28
CA VAL A 45 0.94 -1.79 0.92
C VAL A 45 0.84 -3.25 0.53
N SER A 46 0.53 -3.47 -0.75
CA SER A 46 0.69 -4.76 -1.41
C SER A 46 2.01 -4.74 -2.16
N VAL A 47 2.78 -5.83 -2.05
CA VAL A 47 3.99 -6.07 -2.84
C VAL A 47 3.74 -7.31 -3.68
N LEU A 48 3.97 -7.21 -4.99
CA LEU A 48 4.01 -8.37 -5.87
C LEU A 48 5.41 -8.98 -5.79
N GLY A 49 5.55 -10.13 -5.14
CA GLY A 49 6.82 -10.81 -4.94
C GLY A 49 6.77 -11.79 -3.78
N ASP A 50 7.92 -12.38 -3.46
CA ASP A 50 8.11 -13.27 -2.31
C ASP A 50 8.29 -12.50 -0.98
N GLU A 51 8.49 -13.24 0.12
CA GLU A 51 8.72 -12.67 1.45
C GLU A 51 9.95 -11.75 1.50
N THR A 52 11.03 -12.12 0.80
CA THR A 52 12.28 -11.36 0.75
C THR A 52 12.08 -10.05 0.01
N GLU A 53 11.40 -10.10 -1.14
CA GLU A 53 11.08 -8.91 -1.95
C GLU A 53 10.17 -7.95 -1.18
N ARG A 54 9.22 -8.48 -0.41
CA ARG A 54 8.37 -7.69 0.48
C ARG A 54 9.19 -6.95 1.53
N ASP A 55 10.10 -7.63 2.22
CA ASP A 55 10.91 -7.00 3.28
C ASP A 55 11.82 -5.91 2.70
N LEU A 56 12.47 -6.18 1.56
CA LEU A 56 13.27 -5.21 0.83
C LEU A 56 12.45 -3.99 0.37
N ALA A 57 11.22 -4.21 -0.09
CA ALA A 57 10.33 -3.13 -0.49
C ALA A 57 9.92 -2.26 0.71
N LEU A 58 9.62 -2.86 1.87
CA LEU A 58 9.30 -2.12 3.10
C LEU A 58 10.50 -1.28 3.60
N GLU A 59 11.72 -1.83 3.52
CA GLU A 59 12.94 -1.08 3.81
C GLU A 59 13.17 0.08 2.84
N GLY A 60 12.94 -0.14 1.55
CA GLY A 60 13.00 0.89 0.52
C GLY A 60 12.02 2.03 0.79
N LEU A 61 10.75 1.71 1.03
CA LEU A 61 9.71 2.69 1.38
C LEU A 61 10.07 3.47 2.65
N THR A 62 10.58 2.78 3.67
CA THR A 62 11.04 3.39 4.91
C THR A 62 12.18 4.38 4.66
N SER A 63 13.10 4.05 3.76
CA SER A 63 14.18 4.95 3.33
C SER A 63 13.65 6.17 2.58
N SER A 64 12.60 5.98 1.76
CA SER A 64 11.92 7.05 1.00
C SER A 64 10.90 7.84 1.80
N ARG A 65 10.68 7.52 3.09
CA ARG A 65 9.69 8.17 3.95
C ARG A 65 9.80 9.69 3.94
N GLY A 66 11.01 10.23 4.04
CA GLY A 66 11.23 11.68 4.08
C GLY A 66 10.75 12.39 2.81
N PHE A 67 10.96 11.77 1.65
CA PHE A 67 10.47 12.27 0.37
C PHE A 67 8.93 12.27 0.32
N LEU A 68 8.30 11.15 0.71
CA LEU A 68 6.84 11.04 0.73
C LEU A 68 6.20 12.02 1.72
N GLN A 69 6.82 12.25 2.88
CA GLN A 69 6.36 13.26 3.84
C GLN A 69 6.49 14.69 3.30
N ALA A 70 7.56 15.00 2.57
CA ALA A 70 7.71 16.31 1.93
C ALA A 70 6.59 16.56 0.91
N LYS A 71 6.26 15.55 0.11
CA LYS A 71 5.16 15.61 -0.87
C LYS A 71 3.78 15.73 -0.24
N LEU A 72 3.53 15.00 0.85
CA LEU A 72 2.31 15.16 1.64
C LEU A 72 2.15 16.58 2.18
N ASN A 73 3.23 17.20 2.64
CA ASN A 73 3.19 18.57 3.13
C ASN A 73 2.90 19.57 2.00
N GLU A 74 3.55 19.39 0.84
CA GLU A 74 3.41 20.23 -0.35
C GLU A 74 1.96 20.21 -0.89
N GLU A 75 1.32 19.05 -0.95
CA GLU A 75 -0.02 18.94 -1.55
C GLU A 75 -1.15 19.20 -0.55
N LEU A 76 -1.09 18.61 0.64
CA LEU A 76 -2.20 18.64 1.58
C LEU A 76 -2.17 19.83 2.55
N HIS A 77 -1.08 20.60 2.57
CA HIS A 77 -0.91 21.79 3.42
C HIS A 77 -1.29 21.53 4.89
N LEU A 78 -0.89 20.37 5.41
CA LEU A 78 -1.28 19.93 6.74
C LEU A 78 -0.60 20.78 7.81
N LYS A 79 -1.33 21.12 8.88
CA LYS A 79 -0.75 21.80 10.04
C LYS A 79 0.41 21.00 10.67
N ARG A 80 0.33 19.66 10.57
CA ARG A 80 1.38 18.71 10.95
C ARG A 80 1.36 17.56 9.96
N THR A 81 2.51 17.28 9.34
CA THR A 81 2.68 16.09 8.51
C THR A 81 2.86 14.87 9.40
N PRO A 82 2.01 13.83 9.26
CA PRO A 82 2.16 12.62 10.06
C PRO A 82 3.46 11.90 9.72
N THR A 83 3.99 11.16 10.70
CA THR A 83 5.06 10.20 10.46
C THR A 83 4.48 8.97 9.75
N LEU A 84 4.95 8.70 8.53
CA LEU A 84 4.52 7.53 7.79
C LEU A 84 5.24 6.28 8.31
N THR A 85 4.49 5.20 8.49
CA THR A 85 5.00 3.85 8.71
C THR A 85 4.39 2.93 7.65
N PHE A 86 5.17 1.99 7.13
CA PHE A 86 4.74 1.11 6.05
C PHE A 86 4.56 -0.31 6.59
N GLU A 87 3.43 -0.91 6.28
CA GLU A 87 3.08 -2.27 6.69
C GLU A 87 2.52 -3.04 5.49
N TYR A 88 2.86 -4.32 5.37
CA TYR A 88 2.27 -5.17 4.35
C TYR A 88 0.80 -5.44 4.64
N ASP A 89 -0.05 -5.41 3.61
CA ASP A 89 -1.46 -5.77 3.72
C ASP A 89 -1.67 -7.28 3.51
N PRO A 90 -1.92 -8.06 4.58
CA PRO A 90 -2.12 -9.50 4.46
C PRO A 90 -3.41 -9.86 3.72
N SER A 91 -4.37 -8.92 3.61
CA SER A 91 -5.67 -9.15 2.99
C SER A 91 -5.56 -9.44 1.49
N VAL A 92 -4.51 -8.94 0.83
CA VAL A 92 -4.31 -9.10 -0.62
C VAL A 92 -3.92 -10.54 -0.97
N GLN A 93 -3.13 -11.20 -0.13
CA GLN A 93 -2.72 -12.59 -0.34
C GLN A 93 -3.90 -13.57 -0.22
N GLN A 94 -4.91 -13.21 0.58
CA GLN A 94 -6.13 -14.00 0.73
C GLN A 94 -7.05 -13.89 -0.49
N GLY A 95 -7.07 -12.73 -1.15
CA GLY A 95 -7.87 -12.50 -2.37
C GLY A 95 -7.44 -13.38 -3.54
N MET A 96 -6.14 -13.58 -3.76
CA MET A 96 -5.64 -14.44 -4.85
C MET A 96 -6.00 -15.92 -4.64
N ARG A 97 -5.83 -16.45 -3.43
CA ARG A 97 -6.25 -17.83 -3.11
C ARG A 97 -7.74 -18.05 -3.27
N MET A 98 -8.57 -17.05 -2.98
CA MET A 98 -10.01 -17.15 -3.19
C MET A 98 -10.39 -17.14 -4.68
N SER A 99 -9.73 -16.34 -5.52
CA SER A 99 -9.97 -16.35 -6.97
C SER A 99 -9.60 -17.69 -7.61
N GLU A 100 -8.48 -18.31 -7.20
CA GLU A 100 -8.07 -19.63 -7.71
C GLU A 100 -9.10 -20.73 -7.38
N LEU A 101 -9.66 -20.72 -6.16
CA LEU A 101 -10.71 -21.67 -5.76
C LEU A 101 -12.04 -21.44 -6.52
N ILE A 102 -12.34 -20.20 -6.89
CA ILE A 102 -13.56 -19.88 -7.67
C ILE A 102 -13.41 -20.38 -9.11
N ASP A 103 -12.25 -20.20 -9.74
CA ASP A 103 -11.99 -20.70 -11.10
C ASP A 103 -12.03 -22.25 -11.16
N GLU A 104 -11.56 -22.94 -10.12
CA GLU A 104 -11.64 -24.41 -10.02
C GLU A 104 -13.11 -24.90 -9.94
N VAL A 105 -13.97 -24.18 -9.20
CA VAL A 105 -15.39 -24.53 -9.09
C VAL A 105 -16.16 -24.20 -10.36
N VAL A 106 -15.89 -23.07 -11.02
CA VAL A 106 -16.58 -22.68 -12.26
C VAL A 106 -16.20 -23.61 -13.42
N SER A 107 -14.93 -23.97 -13.55
CA SER A 107 -14.48 -24.92 -14.58
C SER A 107 -15.05 -26.34 -14.42
N SER A 108 -15.45 -26.73 -13.20
CA SER A 108 -16.12 -28.01 -12.94
C SER A 108 -17.61 -28.05 -13.30
N GLN A 109 -18.24 -26.89 -13.57
CA GLN A 109 -19.68 -26.77 -13.84
C GLN A 109 -20.03 -26.65 -15.34
N ASP A 110 -19.05 -26.39 -16.22
CA ASP A 110 -19.26 -26.27 -17.68
C ASP A 110 -19.08 -27.60 -18.45
N GLY A 111 -18.83 -28.71 -17.76
CA GLY A 111 -18.64 -30.04 -18.36
C GLY A 111 -19.89 -30.94 -18.44
N ASP A 112 -21.06 -30.47 -18.01
CA ASP A 112 -22.30 -31.28 -17.96
C ASP A 112 -23.44 -30.66 -18.80
N ARG A 113 -23.18 -30.41 -20.09
CA ARG A 113 -24.22 -30.20 -21.11
C ARG A 113 -23.86 -30.87 -22.43
#